data_AF-A0A5B8LTU7-F1
#
_entry.id   AF-A0A5B8LTU7-F1
#
_cell.length_a   1.000
_cell.length_b   1.000
_cell.length_c   1.000
_cell.angle_alpha   90.00
_cell.angle_beta   90.00
_cell.angle_gamma   90.00
#
_symmetry.space_group_name_H-M   'P 1'
#
loop_
_entity.id
_entity.type
_entity.pdbx_description
1 polymer ?
#
loop_
_entity_poly.entity_id
_entity_poly.type
_entity_poly.pdbx_seq_one_letter_code
_entity_poly.pdbx_strand_id
1 'polypeptide(L)'
;MTYIVTDNCIACKYTDCVEVCPVDCFYEGENMLVIHPDECIDCGVCEPECPAEAIKPDTESGLDEWLALNTKFASMWPNLTERRDPLPEAKEKDGEEGKLAKYFSEEPGEGD
;
A
#
# COMPACT_ATOMS: atom_id res chain seq x y z
N MET A 1 -11.45 1.93 12.53
CA MET A 1 -9.99 2.10 12.44
C MET A 1 -9.68 1.77 10.99
N THR A 2 -8.42 1.77 10.58
CA THR A 2 -8.09 1.25 9.26
C THR A 2 -6.64 0.77 9.24
N TYR A 3 -6.30 0.02 8.20
CA TYR A 3 -4.91 -0.25 7.86
C TYR A 3 -4.47 0.70 6.77
N ILE A 4 -3.20 1.12 6.83
CA ILE A 4 -2.63 2.05 5.86
C ILE A 4 -1.30 1.52 5.35
N VAL A 5 -1.00 1.84 4.10
CA VAL A 5 0.30 1.54 3.48
C VAL A 5 1.24 2.73 3.66
N THR A 6 2.48 2.45 4.07
CA THR A 6 3.50 3.45 4.43
C THR A 6 4.72 3.40 3.50
N ASP A 7 5.74 4.21 3.82
CA ASP A 7 6.93 4.49 3.01
C ASP A 7 7.57 3.25 2.39
N ASN A 8 7.69 2.15 3.15
CA ASN A 8 8.47 1.00 2.69
C ASN A 8 7.81 0.23 1.52
N CYS A 9 6.53 0.49 1.20
CA CYS A 9 5.89 -0.09 0.02
C CYS A 9 6.41 0.53 -1.29
N ILE A 10 6.79 1.81 -1.25
CA ILE A 10 7.19 2.58 -2.43
C ILE A 10 8.41 1.94 -3.07
N ALA A 11 8.36 1.76 -4.39
CA ALA A 11 9.38 1.08 -5.19
C ALA A 11 9.62 -0.41 -4.82
N CYS A 12 8.84 -0.97 -3.90
CA CYS A 12 8.78 -2.41 -3.63
C CYS A 12 7.58 -3.05 -4.32
N LYS A 13 6.37 -2.59 -3.95
CA LYS A 13 5.08 -3.04 -4.51
C LYS A 13 5.03 -4.57 -4.72
N TYR A 14 5.17 -5.33 -3.63
CA TYR A 14 5.16 -6.79 -3.65
C TYR A 14 3.80 -7.41 -3.98
N THR A 15 2.72 -6.72 -3.60
CA THR A 15 1.30 -7.09 -3.84
C THR A 15 0.78 -8.34 -3.12
N ASP A 16 1.56 -9.05 -2.29
CA ASP A 16 1.08 -10.20 -1.52
C ASP A 16 -0.14 -9.87 -0.62
N CYS A 17 -0.25 -8.61 -0.19
CA CYS A 17 -1.36 -8.14 0.65
C CYS A 17 -2.74 -8.17 -0.03
N VAL A 18 -2.81 -8.16 -1.37
CA VAL A 18 -4.12 -8.16 -2.07
C VAL A 18 -4.78 -9.53 -2.03
N GLU A 19 -4.01 -10.64 -2.04
CA GLU A 19 -4.56 -12.01 -2.05
C GLU A 19 -5.34 -12.35 -0.78
N VAL A 20 -5.04 -11.68 0.32
CA VAL A 20 -5.64 -11.95 1.63
C VAL A 20 -6.72 -10.95 2.01
N CYS A 21 -6.95 -9.91 1.21
CA CYS A 21 -7.95 -8.89 1.51
C CYS A 21 -9.36 -9.44 1.27
N PRO A 22 -10.24 -9.55 2.28
CA PRO A 22 -11.57 -10.14 2.10
C PRO A 22 -12.58 -9.18 1.45
N VAL A 23 -12.21 -7.92 1.25
CA VAL A 23 -13.08 -6.83 0.79
C VAL A 23 -12.46 -6.04 -0.37
N ASP A 24 -11.35 -6.54 -0.93
CA ASP A 24 -10.73 -5.98 -2.14
C ASP A 24 -10.40 -4.48 -2.05
N CYS A 25 -10.09 -3.95 -0.86
CA CYS A 25 -9.94 -2.50 -0.63
C CYS A 25 -8.54 -1.94 -0.97
N PHE A 26 -7.80 -2.56 -1.90
CA PHE A 26 -6.48 -2.11 -2.34
C PHE A 26 -6.54 -1.40 -3.68
N TYR A 27 -5.81 -0.30 -3.79
CA TYR A 27 -5.78 0.55 -4.98
C TYR A 27 -4.34 0.76 -5.44
N GLU A 28 -4.13 0.70 -6.75
CA GLU A 28 -2.82 0.53 -7.35
C GLU A 28 -2.29 1.82 -7.97
N GLY A 29 -1.17 2.31 -7.45
CA GLY A 29 -0.34 3.32 -8.10
C GLY A 29 0.75 2.68 -8.95
N GLU A 30 1.47 3.51 -9.72
CA GLU A 30 2.60 3.05 -10.53
C GLU A 30 3.61 2.25 -9.69
N ASN A 31 3.94 2.71 -8.48
CA ASN A 31 5.00 2.14 -7.66
C ASN A 31 4.70 1.88 -6.17
N MET A 32 3.43 1.98 -5.77
CA MET A 32 2.97 1.55 -4.45
C MET A 32 1.48 1.16 -4.49
N LEU A 33 1.00 0.56 -3.41
CA LEU A 33 -0.43 0.34 -3.16
C LEU A 33 -0.92 1.25 -2.05
N VAL A 34 -2.22 1.51 -2.02
CA VAL A 34 -2.92 2.15 -0.90
C VAL A 34 -4.15 1.36 -0.50
N ILE A 35 -4.59 1.53 0.75
CA ILE A 35 -5.82 0.93 1.29
C ILE A 35 -6.90 2.01 1.35
N HIS A 36 -8.12 1.70 0.91
CA HIS A 36 -9.25 2.61 1.09
C HIS A 36 -9.76 2.55 2.54
N PRO A 37 -9.69 3.65 3.30
CA PRO A 37 -9.95 3.62 4.73
C PRO A 37 -11.40 3.27 5.07
N ASP A 38 -12.37 3.73 4.27
CA ASP A 38 -13.80 3.46 4.50
C ASP A 38 -14.24 2.05 4.08
N GLU A 39 -13.45 1.35 3.27
CA GLU A 39 -13.75 -0.02 2.80
C GLU A 39 -13.04 -1.07 3.64
N CYS A 40 -11.88 -0.72 4.21
CA CYS A 40 -11.16 -1.57 5.14
C CYS A 40 -12.01 -1.93 6.35
N ILE A 41 -12.05 -3.21 6.70
CA ILE A 41 -12.84 -3.75 7.81
C ILE A 41 -12.00 -4.11 9.05
N ASP A 42 -10.78 -3.59 9.16
CA ASP A 42 -9.89 -3.78 10.32
C ASP A 42 -9.58 -5.26 10.65
N CYS A 43 -9.51 -6.14 9.65
CA CYS A 43 -9.28 -7.58 9.89
C CYS A 43 -7.81 -7.93 10.20
N GLY A 44 -6.86 -7.09 9.79
CA GLY A 44 -5.43 -7.21 10.10
C GLY A 44 -4.67 -8.35 9.41
N VAL A 45 -5.28 -9.04 8.45
CA VAL A 45 -4.64 -10.18 7.77
C VAL A 45 -3.57 -9.76 6.77
N CYS A 46 -3.63 -8.53 6.24
CA CYS A 46 -2.68 -8.03 5.25
C CYS A 46 -1.35 -7.56 5.87
N GLU A 47 -1.35 -7.15 7.13
CA GLU A 47 -0.16 -6.68 7.85
C GLU A 47 1.00 -7.71 7.85
N PRO A 48 0.81 -8.97 8.29
CA PRO A 48 1.89 -9.96 8.32
C PRO A 48 2.30 -10.48 6.94
N GLU A 49 1.47 -10.28 5.91
CA GLU A 49 1.73 -10.77 4.55
C GLU A 49 2.61 -9.81 3.75
N CYS A 50 2.74 -8.55 4.18
CA CYS A 50 3.57 -7.57 3.48
C CYS A 50 5.06 -7.84 3.73
N PRO A 51 5.87 -8.25 2.73
CA PRO A 51 7.29 -8.55 2.93
C PRO A 51 8.11 -7.31 3.35
N ALA A 52 7.63 -6.12 2.97
CA ALA A 52 8.22 -4.83 3.32
C ALA A 52 7.80 -4.31 4.70
N GLU A 53 6.96 -5.05 5.46
CA GLU A 53 6.40 -4.59 6.74
C GLU A 53 5.75 -3.19 6.67
N ALA A 54 5.24 -2.83 5.48
CA ALA A 54 4.83 -1.46 5.14
C ALA A 54 3.37 -1.15 5.51
N ILE A 55 2.62 -2.13 6.02
CA ILE A 55 1.22 -1.99 6.40
C ILE A 55 1.13 -1.83 7.91
N LYS A 56 0.43 -0.79 8.37
CA LYS A 56 0.29 -0.45 9.80
C LYS A 56 -1.16 -0.08 10.14
N PRO A 57 -1.62 -0.31 11.37
CA PRO A 57 -2.91 0.21 11.82
C PRO A 57 -2.84 1.73 12.02
N ASP A 58 -3.88 2.45 11.63
CA ASP A 58 -4.00 3.92 11.76
C ASP A 58 -3.94 4.43 13.21
N THR A 59 -4.09 3.53 14.19
CA THR A 59 -3.94 3.83 15.62
C THR A 59 -2.49 4.05 16.06
N GLU A 60 -1.50 3.69 15.25
CA GLU A 60 -0.10 4.01 15.52
C GLU A 60 0.20 5.51 15.35
N SER A 61 1.07 6.04 16.21
CA SER A 61 1.38 7.48 16.22
C SER A 61 2.22 7.91 15.01
N GLY A 62 1.94 9.09 14.46
CA GLY A 62 2.76 9.69 13.39
C GLY A 62 2.35 9.25 11.99
N LEU A 63 1.15 8.70 11.83
CA LEU A 63 0.63 8.15 10.59
C LEU A 63 -0.42 9.03 9.89
N ASP A 64 -0.73 10.21 10.43
CA ASP A 64 -1.77 11.12 9.90
C ASP A 64 -1.56 11.46 8.42
N GLU A 65 -0.30 11.70 8.01
CA GLU A 65 0.04 12.00 6.62
C GLU A 65 -0.17 10.80 5.69
N TRP A 66 0.13 9.59 6.18
CA TRP A 66 -0.08 8.35 5.45
C TRP A 66 -1.56 8.02 5.31
N LEU A 67 -2.36 8.28 6.35
CA LEU A 67 -3.82 8.15 6.27
C LEU A 67 -4.40 9.08 5.20
N ALA A 68 -3.97 10.34 5.17
CA ALA A 68 -4.40 11.30 4.16
C ALA A 68 -3.98 10.87 2.74
N LEU A 69 -2.75 10.35 2.59
CA LEU A 69 -2.25 9.84 1.32
C LEU A 69 -3.08 8.65 0.81
N ASN A 70 -3.29 7.65 1.67
CA ASN A 70 -4.06 6.45 1.33
C ASN A 70 -5.49 6.84 0.92
N THR A 71 -6.14 7.72 1.71
CA THR A 71 -7.48 8.24 1.40
C THR A 71 -7.54 8.92 0.03
N LYS A 72 -6.58 9.82 -0.26
CA LYS A 72 -6.54 10.57 -1.53
C LYS A 72 -6.42 9.61 -2.70
N PHE A 73 -5.42 8.73 -2.68
CA PHE A 73 -5.10 7.91 -3.83
C PHE A 73 -6.03 6.72 -4.01
N ALA A 74 -6.65 6.21 -2.95
CA ALA A 74 -7.71 5.19 -3.07
C ALA A 74 -8.92 5.68 -3.86
N SER A 75 -9.19 7.00 -3.87
CA SER A 75 -10.26 7.59 -4.69
C SER A 75 -9.82 7.89 -6.15
N MET A 76 -8.54 7.75 -6.48
CA MET A 76 -7.98 8.17 -7.77
C MET A 76 -7.39 7.02 -8.59
N TRP A 77 -6.84 6.02 -7.92
CA TRP A 77 -6.18 4.89 -8.54
C TRP A 77 -7.17 3.75 -8.80
N PRO A 78 -6.89 2.86 -9.76
CA PRO A 78 -7.73 1.70 -10.00
C PRO A 78 -7.57 0.66 -8.88
N ASN A 79 -8.58 -0.17 -8.72
CA ASN A 79 -8.57 -1.27 -7.77
C ASN A 79 -7.62 -2.38 -8.23
N LEU A 80 -7.05 -3.14 -7.28
CA LEU A 80 -6.21 -4.31 -7.57
C LEU A 80 -6.58 -5.44 -6.63
N THR A 81 -7.07 -6.53 -7.21
CA THR A 81 -7.57 -7.72 -6.50
C THR A 81 -6.70 -8.95 -6.71
N GLU A 82 -5.90 -8.98 -7.78
CA GLU A 82 -5.00 -10.08 -8.08
C GLU A 82 -3.53 -9.71 -7.84
N ARG A 83 -2.77 -10.67 -7.28
CA ARG A 83 -1.34 -10.52 -7.06
C ARG A 83 -0.57 -10.41 -8.37
N ARG A 84 0.51 -9.62 -8.33
CA ARG A 84 1.50 -9.47 -9.41
C ARG A 84 2.91 -9.72 -8.90
N ASP A 85 3.82 -9.83 -9.86
CA ASP A 85 5.24 -9.86 -9.53
C ASP A 85 5.69 -8.50 -8.95
N PRO A 86 6.55 -8.50 -7.91
CA PRO A 86 7.14 -7.28 -7.37
C PRO A 86 7.90 -6.48 -8.43
N LEU A 87 8.14 -5.20 -8.13
CA LEU A 87 8.99 -4.37 -8.98
C LEU A 87 10.42 -4.93 -9.07
N PRO A 88 11.13 -4.76 -10.21
CA PRO A 88 12.45 -5.36 -10.41
C PRO A 88 13.48 -5.04 -9.32
N GLU A 89 13.41 -3.83 -8.74
CA GLU A 89 14.33 -3.34 -7.72
C GLU A 89 13.78 -3.50 -6.29
N ALA A 90 12.65 -4.19 -6.10
CA ALA A 90 11.94 -4.24 -4.82
C ALA A 90 12.84 -4.67 -3.65
N LYS A 91 13.60 -5.74 -3.85
CA LYS A 91 14.52 -6.27 -2.82
C LYS A 91 15.65 -5.30 -2.46
N GLU A 92 16.06 -4.46 -3.40
CA GLU A 92 17.11 -3.47 -3.18
C GLU A 92 16.58 -2.22 -2.47
N LYS A 93 15.31 -1.89 -2.71
CA LYS A 93 14.60 -0.75 -2.11
C LYS A 93 13.94 -1.06 -0.77
N ASP A 94 13.87 -2.33 -0.40
CA ASP A 94 13.28 -2.77 0.86
C ASP A 94 14.13 -2.32 2.06
N GLY A 95 13.51 -1.59 2.99
CA GLY A 95 14.16 -1.01 4.16
C GLY A 95 14.88 0.31 3.89
N GLU A 96 14.86 0.83 2.65
CA GLU A 96 15.30 2.21 2.39
C GLU A 96 14.28 3.21 2.94
N GLU A 97 14.76 4.19 3.71
CA GLU A 97 13.91 5.25 4.29
C GLU A 97 13.74 6.46 3.36
N GLY A 98 12.60 7.14 3.50
CA GLY A 98 12.29 8.39 2.82
C GLY A 98 11.96 8.21 1.34
N LYS A 99 11.39 7.05 0.99
CA LYS A 99 11.04 6.70 -0.39
C LYS A 99 9.93 7.58 -0.95
N LEU A 100 9.08 8.14 -0.09
CA LEU A 100 8.08 9.14 -0.46
C LEU A 100 8.70 10.33 -1.20
N ALA A 101 9.82 10.86 -0.70
CA ALA A 101 10.47 12.01 -1.32
C ALA A 101 11.32 11.65 -2.54
N LYS A 102 11.80 10.40 -2.63
CA LYS A 102 12.78 9.97 -3.63
C LYS A 102 12.15 9.36 -4.87
N TYR A 103 11.09 8.58 -4.69
CA TYR A 103 10.61 7.66 -5.73
C TYR A 103 9.10 7.73 -5.95
N PHE A 104 8.31 8.21 -5.00
CA PHE A 104 6.85 8.21 -5.10
C PHE A 104 6.34 8.81 -6.42
N SER A 105 5.37 8.12 -7.03
CA SER A 105 4.66 8.58 -8.22
C SER A 105 3.18 8.74 -7.90
N GLU A 106 2.57 9.83 -8.36
CA GLU A 106 1.12 10.04 -8.27
C GLU A 106 0.34 9.33 -9.38
N GLU A 107 1.04 8.78 -10.38
CA GLU A 107 0.42 8.13 -11.54
C GLU A 107 -0.27 6.82 -11.14
N PRO A 108 -1.45 6.53 -11.71
CA PRO A 108 -2.17 5.28 -11.46
C PRO A 108 -1.41 4.07 -12.01
N GLY A 109 -1.62 2.92 -11.38
CA GLY A 109 -1.23 1.61 -11.91
C GLY A 109 -2.18 1.13 -12.99
N GLU A 110 -2.10 -0.16 -13.33
CA GLU A 110 -2.93 -0.78 -14.36
C GLU A 110 -4.32 -1.17 -13.82
N GLY A 111 -4.39 -1.56 -12.54
CA GLY A 111 -5.55 -2.16 -11.88
C GLY A 111 -6.01 -3.47 -12.52
N ASP A 112 -7.12 -4.02 -12.03
CA ASP A 112 -7.86 -5.12 -12.64
C ASP A 112 -9.38 -4.91 -12.68
#